data_AF-A0A923IFE2-F1
#
_entry.id   AF-A0A923IFE2-F1
#
_cell.length_a   1.000
_cell.length_b   1.000
_cell.length_c   1.000
_cell.angle_alpha   90.00
_cell.angle_beta   90.00
_cell.angle_gamma   90.00
#
_symmetry.space_group_name_H-M   'P 1'
#
loop_
_entity.id
_entity.type
_entity.pdbx_description
1 polymer ?
#
loop_
_entity_poly.entity_id
_entity_poly.type
_entity_poly.pdbx_seq_one_letter_code
_entity_poly.pdbx_strand_id
1 'polypeptide(L)'
;MFKETALGWIAEMEEAGRISGLDDAGRGKLADEYAEKLETIFNEAVAIQLKPLGKDTEFERMLLYDSQYAHKYLNQTIPGYYGFRAEVFTKARKTITGE
;
A
#
# COMPACT_ATOMS: atom_id res chain seq x y z
N MET A 1 -2.01 1.29 8.36
CA MET A 1 -1.45 0.31 7.39
C MET A 1 -0.43 0.92 6.43
N PHE A 2 -0.82 1.71 5.41
CA PHE A 2 0.13 2.17 4.37
C PHE A 2 1.21 3.11 4.92
N LYS A 3 0.84 4.11 5.73
CA LYS A 3 1.79 5.02 6.38
C LYS A 3 2.78 4.31 7.31
N GLU A 4 2.32 3.34 8.11
CA GLU A 4 3.22 2.53 8.94
C GLU A 4 4.20 1.70 8.10
N THR A 5 3.73 1.16 6.97
CA THR A 5 4.60 0.42 6.04
C THR A 5 5.64 1.35 5.41
N ALA A 6 5.23 2.54 4.97
CA ALA A 6 6.11 3.55 4.41
C ALA A 6 7.17 4.02 5.43
N LEU A 7 6.78 4.22 6.69
CA LEU A 7 7.72 4.53 7.78
C LEU A 7 8.75 3.43 7.98
N GLY A 8 8.33 2.16 7.91
CA GLY A 8 9.24 1.02 7.97
C GLY A 8 10.27 1.03 6.83
N TRP A 9 9.83 1.29 5.60
CA TRP A 9 10.75 1.39 4.45
C TRP A 9 11.72 2.56 4.59
N ILE A 10 11.26 3.71 5.07
CA ILE A 10 12.11 4.87 5.31
C ILE A 10 13.16 4.56 6.37
N ALA A 11 12.78 3.92 7.47
CA ALA A 11 13.72 3.50 8.51
C ALA A 11 14.80 2.56 7.96
N GLU A 12 14.42 1.54 7.17
CA GLU A 12 15.37 0.63 6.55
C GLU A 12 16.31 1.33 5.55
N MET A 13 15.83 2.33 4.82
CA MET A 13 16.67 3.13 3.92
C MET A 13 17.61 4.07 4.67
N GLU A 14 17.19 4.62 5.81
CA GLU A 14 18.05 5.40 6.71
C GLU A 14 19.16 4.50 7.30
N GLU A 15 18.81 3.31 7.79
CA GLU A 15 19.76 2.32 8.29
C GLU A 15 20.77 1.86 7.21
N ALA A 16 20.31 1.73 5.97
CA ALA A 16 21.16 1.41 4.82
C ALA A 16 21.99 2.60 4.30
N GLY A 17 21.82 3.80 4.86
CA GLY A 17 22.52 5.02 4.45
C GLY A 17 22.12 5.55 3.06
N ARG A 18 20.98 5.10 2.52
CA ARG A 18 20.47 5.52 1.19
C ARG A 18 19.76 6.86 1.23
N ILE A 19 19.20 7.19 2.39
CA ILE A 19 18.64 8.50 2.70
C ILE A 19 19.22 8.96 4.03
N SER A 20 19.42 10.26 4.20
CA SER A 20 20.01 10.83 5.41
C SER A 20 19.58 12.27 5.59
N GLY A 21 19.60 12.76 6.83
CA GLY A 21 19.36 14.18 7.12
C GLY A 21 17.89 14.59 7.06
N LEU A 22 16.96 13.64 7.17
CA LEU A 22 15.55 13.95 7.38
C LEU A 22 15.32 14.25 8.86
N ASP A 23 14.68 15.38 9.15
CA ASP A 23 14.06 15.64 10.45
C ASP A 23 12.72 14.90 10.55
N ASP A 24 12.10 14.91 11.73
CA ASP A 24 10.83 14.18 11.95
C ASP A 24 9.70 14.67 11.03
N ALA A 25 9.69 15.96 10.70
CA ALA A 25 8.72 16.54 9.77
C ALA A 25 8.94 16.06 8.33
N GLY A 26 10.19 16.03 7.86
CA GLY A 26 10.59 15.49 6.57
C GLY A 26 10.31 14.00 6.46
N ARG A 27 10.60 13.22 7.51
CA ARG A 27 10.25 11.79 7.60
C ARG A 27 8.74 11.59 7.48
N GLY A 28 7.96 12.38 8.21
CA GLY A 28 6.50 12.34 8.16
C GLY A 28 5.95 12.62 6.76
N LYS A 29 6.45 13.68 6.11
CA LYS A 29 6.03 14.06 4.76
C LYS A 29 6.39 13.01 3.71
N LEU A 30 7.59 12.44 3.78
CA LEU A 30 8.02 11.38 2.88
C LEU A 30 7.18 10.11 3.09
N ALA A 31 6.86 9.77 4.33
CA ALA A 31 6.00 8.65 4.66
C ALA A 31 4.58 8.83 4.10
N ASP A 32 4.04 10.06 4.16
CA ASP A 32 2.73 10.37 3.57
C ASP A 32 2.76 10.23 2.04
N GLU A 33 3.79 10.73 1.38
CA GLU A 33 3.95 10.58 -0.08
C GLU A 33 4.05 9.11 -0.49
N TYR A 34 4.84 8.32 0.23
CA TYR A 34 4.99 6.90 -0.05
C TYR A 34 3.73 6.11 0.26
N ALA A 35 3.00 6.49 1.32
CA ALA A 35 1.73 5.88 1.67
C ALA A 35 0.68 6.09 0.57
N GLU A 36 0.57 7.31 0.04
CA GLU A 36 -0.35 7.63 -1.06
C GLU A 36 -0.03 6.79 -2.31
N LYS A 37 1.25 6.75 -2.71
CA LYS A 37 1.69 5.93 -3.85
C LYS A 37 1.43 4.43 -3.64
N LEU A 38 1.70 3.92 -2.43
CA LEU A 38 1.46 2.52 -2.08
C LEU A 38 -0.04 2.20 -2.10
N GLU A 39 -0.87 3.09 -1.57
CA GLU A 39 -2.32 2.96 -1.57
C GLU A 39 -2.87 2.91 -3.00
N THR A 40 -2.43 3.81 -3.89
CA THR A 40 -2.81 3.79 -5.31
C THR A 40 -2.47 2.45 -5.97
N ILE A 41 -1.21 2.00 -5.86
CA ILE A 41 -0.77 0.74 -6.47
C ILE A 41 -1.57 -0.45 -5.91
N PHE A 42 -1.83 -0.45 -4.60
CA PHE A 42 -2.59 -1.51 -3.96
C PHE A 42 -4.05 -1.54 -4.42
N ASN A 43 -4.72 -0.39 -4.46
CA ASN A 43 -6.12 -0.31 -4.87
C ASN A 43 -6.30 -0.69 -6.35
N GLU A 44 -5.37 -0.29 -7.23
CA GLU A 44 -5.36 -0.74 -8.63
C GLU A 44 -5.19 -2.25 -8.76
N ALA A 45 -4.23 -2.84 -8.03
CA ALA A 45 -4.01 -4.28 -8.04
C ALA A 45 -5.24 -5.05 -7.53
N VAL A 46 -5.89 -4.54 -6.48
CA VAL A 46 -7.13 -5.11 -5.94
C VAL A 46 -8.25 -5.04 -6.98
N ALA A 47 -8.47 -3.88 -7.61
CA ALA A 47 -9.48 -3.74 -8.64
C ALA A 47 -9.27 -4.74 -9.80
N ILE A 48 -8.02 -4.91 -10.25
CA ILE A 48 -7.67 -5.92 -11.27
C ILE A 48 -7.99 -7.34 -10.78
N GLN A 49 -7.67 -7.66 -9.53
CA GLN A 49 -7.93 -8.99 -8.95
C GLN A 49 -9.43 -9.26 -8.76
N LEU A 50 -10.23 -8.24 -8.49
CA LEU A 50 -11.68 -8.35 -8.25
C LEU A 50 -12.51 -8.30 -9.54
N LYS A 51 -11.97 -7.74 -10.62
CA LYS A 51 -12.67 -7.63 -11.91
C LYS A 51 -13.16 -8.97 -12.48
N PRO A 52 -12.38 -10.07 -12.47
CA PRO A 52 -12.88 -11.39 -12.88
C PRO A 52 -14.03 -11.93 -12.02
N LEU A 53 -14.17 -11.42 -10.80
CA LEU A 53 -15.23 -11.79 -9.86
C LEU A 53 -16.46 -10.88 -9.98
N GLY A 54 -16.41 -9.84 -10.83
CA GLY A 54 -17.45 -8.82 -10.94
C GLY A 54 -17.60 -7.94 -9.69
N LYS A 55 -16.54 -7.81 -8.89
CA LYS A 55 -16.55 -7.14 -7.58
C LYS A 55 -15.77 -5.82 -7.54
N ASP A 56 -15.19 -5.41 -8.66
CA ASP A 56 -14.44 -4.16 -8.80
C ASP A 56 -15.29 -2.93 -8.48
N THR A 57 -16.52 -2.85 -8.99
CA THR A 57 -17.43 -1.72 -8.69
C THR A 57 -17.86 -1.67 -7.22
N GLU A 58 -18.01 -2.83 -6.56
CA GLU A 58 -18.32 -2.89 -5.12
C GLU A 58 -17.14 -2.36 -4.30
N PHE A 59 -15.92 -2.74 -4.68
CA PHE A 59 -14.71 -2.26 -4.04
C PHE A 59 -14.50 -0.76 -4.23
N GLU A 60 -14.73 -0.21 -5.44
CA GLU A 60 -14.65 1.23 -5.68
C GLU A 60 -15.63 2.02 -4.78
N ARG A 61 -16.86 1.54 -4.63
CA ARG A 61 -17.84 2.14 -3.70
C ARG A 61 -17.37 2.06 -2.26
N MET A 62 -16.77 0.94 -1.87
CA MET A 62 -16.24 0.76 -0.52
C MET A 62 -15.13 1.77 -0.19
N LEU A 63 -14.22 2.03 -1.14
CA LEU A 63 -13.17 3.04 -0.97
C LEU A 63 -13.74 4.46 -0.74
N LEU A 64 -14.88 4.79 -1.35
CA LEU A 64 -15.51 6.10 -1.23
C LEU A 64 -16.28 6.30 0.08
N TYR A 65 -16.92 5.25 0.60
CA TYR A 65 -17.92 5.40 1.67
C TYR A 65 -17.57 4.67 2.98
N ASP A 66 -16.77 3.60 2.95
CA ASP A 66 -16.48 2.80 4.14
C ASP A 66 -15.17 1.99 4.00
N SER A 67 -14.04 2.71 3.90
CA SER A 67 -12.72 2.10 3.76
C SER A 67 -12.25 1.36 5.03
N GLN A 68 -12.93 1.54 6.17
CA GLN A 68 -12.56 0.93 7.45
C GLN A 68 -12.63 -0.60 7.42
N TYR A 69 -13.52 -1.18 6.60
CA TYR A 69 -13.68 -2.63 6.48
C TYR A 69 -13.02 -3.23 5.23
N ALA A 70 -12.34 -2.42 4.42
CA ALA A 70 -11.74 -2.87 3.15
C ALA A 70 -10.81 -4.08 3.37
N HIS A 71 -9.96 -4.05 4.39
CA HIS A 71 -9.03 -5.15 4.65
C HIS A 71 -9.75 -6.48 4.98
N LYS A 72 -10.85 -6.43 5.75
CA LYS A 72 -11.63 -7.61 6.10
C LYS A 72 -12.34 -8.17 4.86
N TYR A 73 -12.96 -7.28 4.08
CA TYR A 73 -13.62 -7.62 2.83
C TYR A 73 -12.68 -8.31 1.84
N LEU A 74 -11.48 -7.75 1.66
CA LEU A 74 -10.49 -8.29 0.73
C LEU A 74 -9.98 -9.66 1.17
N ASN A 75 -9.76 -9.86 2.47
CA ASN A 75 -9.37 -11.16 3.00
C ASN A 75 -10.44 -12.25 2.78
N GLN A 76 -11.73 -11.88 2.75
CA GLN A 76 -12.82 -12.80 2.45
C GLN A 76 -13.03 -13.03 0.95
N THR A 77 -12.59 -12.08 0.12
CA THR A 77 -12.92 -12.07 -1.31
C THR A 77 -11.78 -12.57 -2.19
N ILE A 78 -10.52 -12.27 -1.84
CA ILE A 78 -9.34 -12.66 -2.61
C ILE A 78 -8.75 -13.93 -1.98
N PRO A 79 -8.79 -15.09 -2.67
CA PRO A 79 -8.08 -16.28 -2.22
C PRO A 79 -6.59 -15.99 -2.06
N GLY A 80 -6.00 -16.34 -0.91
CA GLY A 80 -4.59 -16.07 -0.65
C GLY A 80 -4.24 -14.58 -0.47
N TYR A 81 -5.20 -13.77 -0.03
CA TYR A 81 -5.06 -12.31 0.13
C TYR A 81 -3.75 -11.84 0.78
N TYR A 82 -3.26 -12.51 1.82
CA TYR A 82 -1.99 -12.12 2.46
C TYR A 82 -0.77 -12.30 1.53
N GLY A 83 -0.76 -13.36 0.71
CA GLY A 83 0.26 -13.59 -0.30
C GLY A 83 0.20 -12.51 -1.39
N PHE A 84 -0.99 -12.30 -1.96
CA PHE A 84 -1.26 -11.24 -2.92
C PHE A 84 -0.81 -9.86 -2.40
N ARG A 85 -1.18 -9.50 -1.16
CA ARG A 85 -0.78 -8.25 -0.53
C ARG A 85 0.73 -8.13 -0.42
N ALA A 86 1.43 -9.18 0.02
CA ALA A 86 2.88 -9.17 0.14
C ALA A 86 3.57 -8.98 -1.21
N GLU A 87 3.08 -9.61 -2.28
CA GLU A 87 3.60 -9.45 -3.63
C GLU A 87 3.41 -8.02 -4.15
N VAL A 88 2.21 -7.46 -3.98
CA VAL A 88 1.90 -6.08 -4.36
C VAL A 88 2.78 -5.10 -3.60
N PHE A 89 2.95 -5.28 -2.28
CA PHE A 89 3.79 -4.41 -1.45
C PHE A 89 5.26 -4.50 -1.84
N THR A 90 5.75 -5.70 -2.17
CA THR A 90 7.12 -5.90 -2.65
C THR A 90 7.36 -5.19 -3.98
N LYS A 91 6.42 -5.29 -4.91
CA LYS A 91 6.48 -4.58 -6.19
C LYS A 91 6.40 -3.06 -6.00
N ALA A 92 5.47 -2.60 -5.16
CA ALA A 92 5.29 -1.18 -4.88
C ALA A 92 6.53 -0.56 -4.22
N ARG A 93 7.17 -1.27 -3.28
CA ARG A 93 8.43 -0.85 -2.66
C ARG A 93 9.47 -0.55 -3.72
N LYS A 94 9.77 -1.51 -4.61
CA LYS A 94 10.70 -1.34 -5.73
C LYS A 94 10.38 -0.11 -6.59
N THR A 95 9.10 0.04 -6.95
CA THR A 95 8.64 1.18 -7.74
C THR A 95 8.78 2.54 -7.03
N ILE A 96 8.51 2.59 -5.72
CA ILE A 96 8.48 3.84 -4.94
C ILE A 96 9.87 4.26 -4.48
N THR A 97 10.69 3.32 -4.01
CA THR A 97 12.01 3.58 -3.42
C THR A 97 13.15 3.42 -4.43
N GLY A 98 12.88 2.91 -5.64
CA GLY A 98 13.87 2.65 -6.68
C GLY A 98 14.76 1.44 -6.41
N GLU A 99 14.24 0.45 -5.67
CA GLU A 99 14.87 -0.86 -5.39
C GLU A 99 14.65 -1.93 -6.47
#